data_AF-A0A8S3AWR9-F1
#
_entry.id   AF-A0A8S3AWR9-F1
#
_cell.length_a   1.000
_cell.length_b   1.000
_cell.length_c   1.000
_cell.angle_alpha   90.00
_cell.angle_beta   90.00
_cell.angle_gamma   90.00
#
_symmetry.space_group_name_H-M   'P 1'
#
loop_
_entity.id
_entity.type
_entity.pdbx_description
1 polymer ?
#
loop_
_entity_poly.entity_id
_entity_poly.type
_entity_poly.pdbx_seq_one_letter_code
_entity_poly.pdbx_strand_id
1 'polypeptide(L)'
;MKLSEFMTCWRECVPSDFPIDVDQLKGFVIISEGTISYIDTDNLSEKPYERMKTLFSRKNTWTLSEIEPFLSSLTTSNAEFNSLLAMHTRCIIKDGQKYYAPKYN
;
A
#
# COMPACT_ATOMS: atom_id res chain seq x y z
N MET A 1 7.86 -4.14 -12.50
CA MET A 1 7.21 -4.69 -13.71
C MET A 1 6.07 -3.76 -14.08
N LYS A 2 5.70 -3.58 -15.36
CA LYS A 2 4.46 -2.82 -15.64
C LYS A 2 3.26 -3.60 -15.14
N LEU A 3 2.27 -2.91 -14.59
CA LEU A 3 1.07 -3.55 -14.07
C LEU A 3 0.35 -4.33 -15.18
N SER A 4 0.26 -3.78 -16.39
CA SER A 4 -0.37 -4.46 -17.53
C SER A 4 0.34 -5.77 -17.90
N GLU A 5 1.66 -5.76 -17.94
CA GLU A 5 2.48 -6.95 -18.22
C GLU A 5 2.26 -8.02 -17.13
N PHE A 6 2.27 -7.61 -15.85
CA PHE A 6 1.99 -8.51 -14.73
C PHE A 6 0.59 -9.14 -14.81
N MET A 7 -0.46 -8.35 -15.08
CA MET A 7 -1.83 -8.84 -15.15
C MET A 7 -2.02 -9.86 -16.29
N THR A 8 -1.35 -9.66 -17.43
CA THR A 8 -1.33 -10.63 -18.53
C THR A 8 -0.70 -11.94 -18.07
N CYS A 9 0.52 -11.90 -17.52
CA CYS A 9 1.21 -13.09 -17.04
C CYS A 9 0.40 -13.82 -15.94
N TRP A 10 -0.21 -13.07 -15.01
CA TRP A 10 -1.02 -13.68 -13.95
C TRP A 10 -2.23 -14.41 -14.52
N ARG A 11 -2.92 -13.85 -15.52
CA ARG A 11 -4.05 -14.50 -16.18
C ARG A 11 -3.65 -15.81 -16.86
N GLU A 12 -2.47 -15.87 -17.47
CA GLU A 12 -1.96 -17.07 -18.14
C GLU A 12 -1.61 -18.20 -17.15
N CYS A 13 -1.36 -17.87 -15.89
CA CYS A 13 -1.01 -18.83 -14.83
C CYS A 13 -2.22 -19.42 -14.11
N VAL A 14 -3.44 -18.96 -14.39
CA VAL A 14 -4.68 -19.40 -13.71
C VAL A 14 -5.73 -19.86 -14.72
N PRO A 15 -6.70 -20.69 -14.31
CA PRO A 15 -7.85 -21.03 -15.14
C PRO A 15 -8.61 -19.78 -15.64
N SER A 16 -9.20 -19.83 -16.83
CA SER A 16 -9.85 -18.66 -17.45
C SER A 16 -11.06 -18.14 -16.67
N ASP A 17 -11.72 -19.03 -15.92
CA ASP A 17 -12.83 -18.75 -15.02
C ASP A 17 -12.37 -18.26 -13.63
N PHE A 18 -11.07 -18.31 -13.34
CA PHE A 18 -10.53 -17.78 -12.10
C PHE A 18 -10.51 -16.23 -12.13
N PRO A 19 -11.16 -15.56 -11.18
CA PRO A 19 -11.13 -14.10 -11.11
C PRO A 19 -9.77 -13.62 -10.61
N ILE A 20 -9.13 -12.75 -11.39
CA ILE A 20 -7.96 -12.00 -10.95
C ILE A 20 -8.35 -10.54 -10.73
N ASP A 21 -7.95 -10.01 -9.59
CA ASP A 21 -8.11 -8.61 -9.22
C ASP A 21 -6.88 -8.15 -8.44
N VAL A 22 -6.42 -6.94 -8.72
CA VAL A 22 -5.31 -6.31 -8.00
C VAL A 22 -5.59 -6.21 -6.50
N ASP A 23 -6.85 -6.09 -6.11
CA ASP A 23 -7.28 -6.05 -4.72
C ASP A 23 -6.92 -7.33 -3.94
N GLN A 24 -6.80 -8.46 -4.63
CA GLN A 24 -6.33 -9.73 -4.03
C GLN A 24 -4.84 -9.68 -3.62
N LEU A 25 -4.09 -8.69 -4.11
CA LEU A 25 -2.66 -8.52 -3.83
C LEU A 25 -2.38 -7.41 -2.80
N LYS A 26 -3.42 -6.78 -2.25
CA LYS A 26 -3.27 -5.79 -1.17
C LYS A 26 -2.46 -6.39 -0.02
N GLY A 27 -1.45 -5.65 0.45
CA GLY A 27 -0.53 -6.11 1.48
C GLY A 27 0.71 -6.86 0.96
N PHE A 28 0.75 -7.29 -0.30
CA PHE A 28 1.92 -7.97 -0.88
C PHE A 28 2.66 -7.12 -1.92
N VAL A 29 1.97 -6.15 -2.51
CA VAL A 29 2.50 -5.36 -3.62
C VAL A 29 2.25 -3.87 -3.44
N ILE A 30 3.16 -3.08 -4.00
CA ILE A 30 3.02 -1.63 -4.15
C ILE A 30 2.83 -1.32 -5.62
N ILE A 31 1.74 -0.61 -5.93
CA ILE A 31 1.44 -0.12 -7.27
C ILE A 31 1.62 1.39 -7.30
N SER A 32 2.53 1.85 -8.15
CA SER A 32 2.87 3.26 -8.34
C SER A 32 3.22 3.51 -9.80
N GLU A 33 2.66 4.59 -10.36
CA GLU A 33 2.97 5.05 -11.73
C GLU A 33 2.86 3.95 -12.80
N GLY A 34 1.83 3.10 -12.72
CA GLY A 34 1.60 2.00 -13.67
C GLY A 34 2.56 0.82 -13.53
N THR A 35 3.39 0.80 -12.49
CA THR A 35 4.27 -0.32 -12.15
C THR A 35 3.80 -1.03 -10.89
N ILE A 36 4.08 -2.33 -10.82
CA ILE A 36 3.85 -3.19 -9.66
C ILE A 36 5.20 -3.71 -9.16
N SER A 37 5.35 -3.76 -7.83
CA SER A 37 6.52 -4.27 -7.14
C SER A 37 6.11 -5.05 -5.90
N TYR A 38 6.76 -6.19 -5.67
CA TYR A 38 6.60 -6.96 -4.44
C TYR A 38 7.25 -6.25 -3.26
N ILE A 39 6.65 -6.39 -2.08
CA ILE A 39 7.25 -5.99 -0.83
C ILE A 39 7.07 -7.11 0.20
N ASP A 40 8.16 -7.44 0.87
CA ASP A 40 8.16 -8.42 1.95
C ASP A 40 7.71 -7.73 3.24
N THR A 41 6.48 -8.01 3.67
CA THR A 41 5.90 -7.45 4.90
C THR A 41 6.59 -7.93 6.15
N ASP A 42 7.15 -9.14 6.13
CA ASP A 42 7.79 -9.75 7.30
C ASP A 42 9.16 -9.10 7.58
N ASN A 43 9.76 -8.49 6.55
CA ASN A 43 11.00 -7.73 6.66
C ASN A 43 10.77 -6.23 6.91
N LEU A 44 9.52 -5.78 7.04
CA LEU A 44 9.24 -4.39 7.38
C LEU A 44 9.50 -4.12 8.86
N SER A 45 10.18 -3.01 9.14
CA SER A 45 10.48 -2.57 10.51
C SER A 45 9.24 -2.54 11.40
N GLU A 46 9.33 -3.06 12.63
CA GLU A 46 8.29 -2.90 13.66
C GLU A 46 8.19 -1.46 14.21
N LYS A 47 9.14 -0.59 13.86
CA LYS A 47 9.09 0.82 14.23
C LYS A 47 8.24 1.59 13.21
N PRO A 48 7.12 2.23 13.61
CA PRO A 48 6.17 2.80 12.66
C PRO A 48 6.78 3.84 11.71
N TYR A 49 7.64 4.72 12.23
CA TYR A 49 8.31 5.74 11.42
C TYR A 49 9.19 5.14 10.32
N GLU A 50 10.02 4.15 10.64
CA GLU A 50 10.90 3.49 9.67
C GLU A 50 10.09 2.70 8.63
N ARG A 51 9.04 1.98 9.06
CA ARG A 51 8.13 1.28 8.14
C ARG A 51 7.48 2.23 7.16
N MET A 52 6.88 3.31 7.66
CA MET A 52 6.27 4.33 6.82
C MET A 52 7.27 4.98 5.88
N LYS A 53 8.50 5.26 6.32
CA LYS A 53 9.56 5.80 5.46
C LYS A 53 9.88 4.86 4.30
N THR A 54 9.99 3.56 4.55
CA THR A 54 10.15 2.55 3.50
C THR A 54 8.97 2.55 2.52
N LEU A 55 7.73 2.57 3.01
CA LEU A 55 6.54 2.61 2.16
C LEU A 55 6.48 3.90 1.31
N PHE A 56 6.70 5.06 1.92
CA PHE A 56 6.66 6.35 1.22
C PHE A 56 7.79 6.52 0.20
N SER A 57 8.95 5.90 0.41
CA SER A 57 10.03 5.87 -0.60
C SER A 57 9.66 5.11 -1.88
N ARG A 58 8.68 4.20 -1.81
CA ARG A 58 8.20 3.40 -2.94
C ARG A 58 7.01 4.05 -3.66
N LYS A 59 6.20 4.81 -2.91
CA LYS A 59 5.03 5.54 -3.41
C LYS A 59 4.75 6.73 -2.49
N ASN A 60 4.69 7.93 -3.02
CA ASN A 60 4.59 9.14 -2.18
C ASN A 60 3.19 9.38 -1.58
N THR A 61 2.13 8.87 -2.22
CA THR A 61 0.74 9.14 -1.81
C THR A 61 -0.07 7.86 -1.83
N TRP A 62 -0.82 7.61 -0.76
CA TRP A 62 -1.57 6.38 -0.57
C TRP A 62 -3.02 6.66 -0.21
N THR A 63 -3.95 5.86 -0.71
CA THR A 63 -5.30 5.78 -0.13
C THR A 63 -5.27 4.96 1.15
N LEU A 64 -6.34 5.05 1.96
CA LEU A 64 -6.46 4.26 3.19
C LEU A 64 -6.36 2.76 2.91
N SER A 65 -7.13 2.27 1.93
CA SER A 65 -7.18 0.85 1.55
C SER A 65 -5.87 0.29 1.02
N GLU A 66 -5.00 1.16 0.49
CA GLU A 66 -3.69 0.74 0.01
C GLU A 66 -2.66 0.66 1.13
N ILE A 67 -2.66 1.59 2.09
CA ILE A 67 -1.62 1.66 3.14
C ILE A 67 -1.94 0.80 4.37
N GLU A 68 -3.23 0.61 4.67
CA GLU A 68 -3.71 -0.13 5.84
C GLU A 68 -3.14 -1.54 5.97
N PRO A 69 -3.08 -2.37 4.91
CA PRO A 69 -2.52 -3.72 5.01
C PRO A 69 -1.08 -3.75 5.55
N PHE A 70 -0.28 -2.71 5.28
CA PHE A 70 1.13 -2.65 5.69
C PHE A 70 1.33 -2.15 7.12
N LEU A 71 0.35 -1.44 7.68
CA LEU A 71 0.45 -0.78 8.98
C LEU A 71 -0.45 -1.41 10.04
N SER A 72 -1.43 -2.22 9.64
CA SER A 72 -2.40 -2.85 10.54
C SER A 72 -1.73 -3.63 11.68
N SER A 73 -0.62 -4.33 11.41
CA SER A 73 0.10 -5.09 12.44
C SER A 73 0.81 -4.23 13.50
N LEU A 74 0.97 -2.92 13.26
CA LEU A 74 1.58 -2.00 14.23
C LEU A 74 0.58 -1.50 15.29
N THR A 75 -0.70 -1.83 15.14
CA THR A 75 -1.78 -1.26 15.95
C THR A 75 -2.79 -2.33 16.33
N THR A 76 -3.42 -2.17 17.49
CA THR A 76 -4.42 -3.12 18.01
C THR A 76 -5.85 -2.63 17.84
N SER A 77 -6.04 -1.37 17.45
CA SER A 77 -7.35 -0.76 17.28
C SER A 77 -7.38 0.28 16.16
N ASN A 78 -8.58 0.53 15.62
CA ASN A 78 -8.82 1.59 14.63
C ASN A 78 -8.44 2.98 15.19
N ALA A 79 -8.56 3.20 16.50
CA ALA A 79 -8.17 4.46 17.13
C ALA A 79 -6.65 4.66 17.05
N GLU A 80 -5.88 3.65 17.43
CA GLU A 80 -4.40 3.67 17.33
C GLU A 80 -3.93 3.83 15.89
N PHE A 81 -4.57 3.13 14.94
CA PHE A 81 -4.27 3.27 13.52
C PHE A 81 -4.49 4.70 13.02
N ASN A 82 -5.62 5.31 13.37
CA ASN A 82 -5.91 6.69 13.00
C ASN A 82 -4.95 7.69 13.65
N SER A 83 -4.58 7.48 14.92
CA SER A 83 -3.55 8.27 15.60
C SER A 83 -2.19 8.13 14.91
N LEU A 84 -1.81 6.92 14.52
CA LEU A 84 -0.56 6.65 13.81
C LEU A 84 -0.50 7.42 12.48
N LEU A 85 -1.55 7.35 11.66
CA LEU A 85 -1.64 8.14 10.44
C LEU A 85 -1.59 9.64 10.73
N ALA A 86 -2.37 10.12 11.71
CA ALA A 86 -2.41 11.53 12.06
C ALA A 86 -1.06 12.07 12.56
N MET A 87 -0.22 11.24 13.19
CA MET A 87 1.11 11.64 13.66
C MET A 87 2.10 11.82 12.50
N HIS A 88 2.14 10.87 11.56
CA HIS A 88 3.22 10.79 10.56
C HIS A 88 2.84 11.27 9.15
N THR A 89 1.54 11.42 8.86
CA THR A 89 1.06 11.72 7.50
C THR A 89 0.27 13.02 7.43
N ARG A 90 0.30 13.66 6.27
CA ARG A 90 -0.59 14.76 5.90
C ARG A 90 -1.68 14.25 4.97
N CYS A 91 -2.85 14.83 5.09
CA CYS A 91 -3.99 14.52 4.24
C CYS A 91 -3.95 15.38 2.98
N ILE A 92 -4.16 14.76 1.82
CA ILE A 92 -4.36 15.41 0.53
C ILE A 92 -5.71 14.94 0.01
N ILE A 93 -6.56 15.87 -0.42
CA ILE A 93 -7.84 15.53 -1.07
C ILE A 93 -7.67 15.79 -2.55
N LYS A 94 -7.91 14.77 -3.38
CA LYS A 94 -7.90 14.87 -4.84
C LYS A 94 -9.13 14.16 -5.37
N ASP A 95 -9.92 14.85 -6.18
CA ASP A 95 -11.15 14.31 -6.80
C ASP A 95 -12.13 13.70 -5.77
N GLY A 96 -12.21 14.31 -4.58
CA GLY A 96 -13.06 13.83 -3.47
C GLY A 96 -12.50 12.62 -2.70
N GLN A 97 -11.39 12.04 -3.16
CA GLN A 97 -10.72 10.93 -2.48
C GLN A 97 -9.60 11.43 -1.57
N LYS A 98 -9.49 10.79 -0.39
CA LYS A 98 -8.48 11.10 0.62
C LYS A 98 -7.21 10.30 0.37
N TYR A 99 -6.08 11.01 0.37
CA TYR A 99 -4.74 10.46 0.25
C TYR A 99 -3.88 10.86 1.45
N TYR A 100 -2.94 10.00 1.78
CA TYR A 100 -1.98 10.15 2.85
C TYR A 100 -0.58 10.25 2.26
N ALA A 101 0.14 11.30 2.62
CA ALA A 101 1.52 11.58 2.20
C ALA A 101 2.39 11.80 3.44
N PRO A 102 3.72 11.63 3.38
CA PRO A 102 4.57 11.91 4.54
C PRO A 102 4.44 13.38 4.96
N LYS A 103 4.45 13.65 6.27
CA LYS A 103 4.48 15.04 6.79
C LYS A 103 5.83 15.70 6.58
N TYR A 104 6.90 14.93 6.74
CA TYR A 104 8.28 15.38 6.67
C TYR A 104 8.97 14.62 5.55
N ASN A 105 9.65 15.33 4.65
CA ASN A 105 10.45 14.77 3.56
C ASN A 105 11.90 14.59 4.01
#